data_AF-A0A6L9FM50-F1
#
_entry.id   AF-A0A6L9FM50-F1
#
_cell.length_a   1.000
_cell.length_b   1.000
_cell.length_c   1.000
_cell.angle_alpha   90.00
_cell.angle_beta   90.00
_cell.angle_gamma   90.00
#
_symmetry.space_group_name_H-M   'P 1'
#
loop_
_entity.id
_entity.type
_entity.pdbx_description
1 polymer ?
#
loop_
_entity_poly.entity_id
_entity_poly.type
_entity_poly.pdbx_seq_one_letter_code
_entity_poly.pdbx_strand_id
1 'polypeptide(L)'
;MFNWLRSGTPWVWLTGGAVSASLLSVLGLLLLIGWKGLSYFWPAPLYEWKTTSGSTMVGQLYARESVPVNHLVEMKKHLPSSVIEEGLVDRLSIKVANRDIFPADFISVLDVDIASRRQPSGWAVVERTRSGDFFAKPVAYVSAGVSESSDISERIELGLDKAQQLREAIERVIAKEIRIISGLSEKLRLEHRRRELNHRLDAAYQTQYEQRQAQFKAQLQTAEAKLDGLRSQLNHDALVVEDMTGKRHVIPLSDILDLWYPNDMHLLAKVAQWGKQMWKFLADDPRESNSEGGVFPAIFGTVLLVIIMSIIVMPLGVLAAVYLHEYAKNNWFTRVIRVAVINLAGVPSIVYGVFGLGFFVYTLGGSIDALFYSERLPAPTFGTPGLLWSALTLAVLTLPVVIVATEEGLTRIPVSVRHGSLALGATQFETLWRIVLPMASPAIITGLVLAVARAAGEVAPLMLVGAVKLASSLPVDSQFPFLHLERKFMHLGFHIYDVGFQTTNIEAARPLVYATSFLLVTVIVGLNLTAISIRNNLREKYRTLGQD
;
A
#
# COMPACT_ATOMS: atom_id res chain seq x y z
N MET A 1 -50.49 1.34 23.50
CA MET A 1 -49.45 1.96 22.64
C MET A 1 -48.85 3.24 23.24
N PHE A 2 -49.65 4.23 23.68
CA PHE A 2 -49.13 5.48 24.28
C PHE A 2 -48.28 5.31 25.55
N ASN A 3 -48.59 4.34 26.42
CA ASN A 3 -47.79 4.09 27.63
C ASN A 3 -46.41 3.51 27.32
N TRP A 4 -46.29 2.70 26.27
CA TRP A 4 -45.02 2.15 25.81
C TRP A 4 -44.14 3.24 25.15
N LEU A 5 -44.74 4.17 24.41
CA LEU A 5 -44.03 5.34 23.89
C LEU A 5 -43.55 6.28 25.00
N ARG A 6 -44.34 6.46 26.06
CA ARG A 6 -43.96 7.27 27.22
C ARG A 6 -42.90 6.63 28.11
N SER A 7 -42.75 5.30 28.11
CA SER A 7 -41.77 4.61 28.95
C SER A 7 -40.32 4.74 28.44
N GLY A 8 -40.09 5.36 27.28
CA GLY A 8 -38.77 5.51 26.68
C GLY A 8 -38.17 4.22 26.11
N THR A 9 -38.76 3.07 26.41
CA THR A 9 -38.35 1.73 25.95
C THR A 9 -38.22 1.61 24.42
N PRO A 10 -39.10 2.20 23.59
CA PRO A 10 -38.95 2.14 22.13
C PRO A 10 -37.66 2.78 21.64
N TRP A 11 -37.24 3.88 22.27
CA TRP A 11 -36.01 4.58 21.90
C TRP A 11 -34.78 3.75 22.22
N VAL A 12 -34.79 2.98 23.31
CA VAL A 12 -33.71 2.04 23.66
C VAL A 12 -33.61 0.90 22.65
N TRP A 13 -34.76 0.34 22.23
CA TRP A 13 -34.78 -0.68 21.18
C TRP A 13 -34.36 -0.14 19.82
N LEU A 14 -34.75 1.10 19.50
CA LEU A 14 -34.38 1.75 18.25
C LEU A 14 -32.88 2.08 18.20
N THR A 15 -32.29 2.58 19.29
CA THR A 15 -30.84 2.84 19.34
C THR A 15 -30.04 1.55 19.32
N GLY A 16 -30.45 0.54 20.10
CA GLY A 16 -29.85 -0.80 20.05
C GLY A 16 -29.94 -1.42 18.66
N GLY A 17 -31.13 -1.39 18.05
CA GLY A 17 -31.37 -1.86 16.69
C GLY A 17 -30.54 -1.10 15.64
N ALA A 18 -30.41 0.22 15.76
CA ALA A 18 -29.59 1.04 14.86
C ALA A 18 -28.09 0.74 14.97
N VAL A 19 -27.58 0.55 16.20
CA VAL A 19 -26.18 0.14 16.42
C VAL A 19 -25.94 -1.26 15.85
N SER A 20 -26.82 -2.22 16.13
CA SER A 20 -26.72 -3.58 15.56
C SER A 20 -26.76 -3.58 14.05
N ALA A 21 -27.69 -2.83 13.44
CA ALA A 21 -27.77 -2.68 11.99
C ALA A 21 -26.48 -2.07 11.42
N SER A 22 -25.94 -1.03 12.06
CA SER A 22 -24.70 -0.39 11.62
C SER A 22 -23.49 -1.35 11.69
N LEU A 23 -23.37 -2.12 12.76
CA LEU A 23 -22.32 -3.13 12.91
C LEU A 23 -22.45 -4.25 11.87
N LEU A 24 -23.67 -4.72 11.62
CA LEU A 24 -23.94 -5.71 10.57
C LEU A 24 -23.64 -5.16 9.18
N SER A 25 -23.97 -3.89 8.89
CA SER A 25 -23.63 -3.24 7.63
C SER A 25 -22.12 -3.10 7.45
N VAL A 26 -21.38 -2.70 8.48
CA VAL A 26 -19.91 -2.63 8.43
C VAL A 26 -19.31 -4.02 8.22
N LEU A 27 -19.75 -5.02 8.98
CA LEU A 27 -19.27 -6.40 8.81
C LEU A 27 -19.61 -6.94 7.41
N GLY A 28 -20.82 -6.70 6.92
CA GLY A 28 -21.26 -7.08 5.58
C GLY A 28 -20.41 -6.43 4.50
N LEU A 29 -20.09 -5.14 4.64
CA LEU A 29 -19.19 -4.43 3.74
C LEU A 29 -17.77 -5.02 3.78
N LEU A 30 -17.23 -5.30 4.97
CA LEU A 30 -15.90 -5.91 5.12
C LEU A 30 -15.84 -7.31 4.50
N LEU A 31 -16.87 -8.14 4.72
CA LEU A 31 -16.98 -9.46 4.10
C LEU A 31 -17.12 -9.36 2.58
N LEU A 32 -17.86 -8.37 2.07
CA LEU A 32 -17.97 -8.14 0.62
C LEU A 32 -16.63 -7.72 0.01
N ILE A 33 -15.94 -6.76 0.63
CA ILE A 33 -14.62 -6.29 0.19
C ILE A 33 -13.61 -7.44 0.25
N GLY A 34 -13.61 -8.22 1.34
CA GLY A 34 -12.78 -9.40 1.50
C GLY A 34 -13.08 -10.47 0.45
N TRP A 35 -14.35 -10.81 0.22
CA TRP A 35 -14.74 -11.79 -0.79
C TRP A 35 -14.29 -11.37 -2.20
N LYS A 36 -14.59 -10.14 -2.60
CA LYS A 36 -14.19 -9.60 -3.91
C LYS A 36 -12.67 -9.51 -4.05
N GLY A 37 -11.96 -9.07 -3.01
CA GLY A 37 -10.50 -8.95 -3.02
C GLY A 37 -9.79 -10.29 -3.02
N LEU A 38 -10.14 -11.21 -2.11
CA LEU A 38 -9.48 -12.52 -2.00
C LEU A 38 -9.77 -13.44 -3.19
N SER A 39 -10.92 -13.26 -3.85
CA SER A 39 -11.27 -14.00 -5.08
C SER A 39 -10.36 -13.68 -6.27
N TYR A 40 -9.69 -12.51 -6.25
CA TYR A 40 -8.76 -12.10 -7.30
C TYR A 40 -7.60 -13.08 -7.48
N PHE A 41 -7.09 -13.63 -6.37
CA PHE A 41 -5.93 -14.54 -6.38
C PHE A 41 -6.32 -15.98 -6.73
N TRP A 42 -7.61 -16.27 -6.88
CA TRP A 42 -8.05 -17.63 -7.18
C TRP A 42 -7.70 -17.99 -8.63
N PRO A 43 -7.08 -19.15 -8.90
CA PRO A 43 -6.77 -19.58 -10.26
C PRO A 43 -8.06 -19.97 -11.00
N ALA A 44 -8.71 -18.96 -11.58
CA ALA A 44 -9.96 -19.11 -12.30
C ALA A 44 -9.76 -19.96 -13.56
N PRO A 45 -10.70 -20.88 -13.85
CA PRO A 45 -10.62 -21.73 -15.03
C PRO A 45 -10.67 -20.91 -16.33
N LEU A 46 -9.88 -21.35 -17.31
CA LEU A 46 -9.94 -20.83 -18.67
C LEU A 46 -11.04 -21.55 -19.44
N TYR A 47 -11.89 -20.82 -20.14
CA TYR A 47 -12.91 -21.39 -21.00
C TYR A 47 -12.61 -21.08 -22.45
N GLU A 48 -12.93 -22.03 -23.31
CA GLU A 48 -13.05 -21.84 -24.75
C GLU A 48 -14.53 -21.59 -25.06
N TRP A 49 -14.83 -20.41 -25.59
CA TRP A 49 -16.16 -20.05 -26.08
C TRP A 49 -16.15 -20.05 -27.60
N LYS A 50 -17.17 -20.69 -28.17
CA LYS A 50 -17.46 -20.60 -29.60
C LYS A 50 -18.74 -19.82 -29.79
N THR A 51 -18.66 -18.74 -30.55
CA THR A 51 -19.84 -17.95 -30.91
C THR A 51 -20.64 -18.65 -31.99
N THR A 52 -21.91 -18.27 -32.14
CA THR A 52 -22.79 -18.72 -33.23
C THR A 52 -22.26 -18.33 -34.61
N SER A 53 -21.45 -17.28 -34.71
CA SER A 53 -20.76 -16.84 -35.92
C SER A 53 -19.49 -17.65 -36.24
N GLY A 54 -19.07 -18.57 -35.36
CA GLY A 54 -17.93 -19.46 -35.55
C GLY A 54 -16.59 -18.93 -35.03
N SER A 55 -16.55 -17.73 -34.43
CA SER A 55 -15.33 -17.25 -33.77
C SER A 55 -15.08 -18.02 -32.47
N THR A 56 -13.80 -18.32 -32.21
CA THR A 56 -13.35 -18.98 -30.98
C THR A 56 -12.57 -17.99 -30.14
N MET A 57 -12.83 -17.96 -28.84
CA MET A 57 -12.15 -17.09 -27.89
C MET A 57 -11.83 -17.87 -26.62
N VAL A 58 -10.69 -17.58 -26.01
CA VAL A 58 -10.24 -18.24 -24.78
C VAL A 58 -9.93 -17.21 -23.71
N GLY A 59 -10.31 -17.48 -22.47
CA GLY A 59 -10.21 -16.50 -21.40
C GLY A 59 -10.95 -16.89 -20.13
N GLN A 60 -11.12 -15.93 -19.22
CA GLN A 60 -11.78 -16.11 -17.93
C GLN A 60 -13.10 -15.34 -17.88
N LEU A 61 -14.15 -15.93 -17.30
CA LEU A 61 -15.39 -15.21 -17.06
C LEU A 61 -15.16 -14.20 -15.92
N TYR A 62 -15.22 -12.91 -16.24
CA TYR A 62 -15.01 -11.83 -15.27
C TYR A 62 -16.30 -11.39 -14.60
N ALA A 63 -17.33 -11.11 -15.40
CA ALA A 63 -18.64 -10.67 -14.91
C ALA A 63 -19.78 -11.18 -15.79
N ARG A 64 -20.96 -11.28 -15.18
CA ARG A 64 -22.23 -11.53 -15.85
C ARG A 64 -23.21 -10.44 -15.40
N GLU A 65 -23.75 -9.71 -16.35
CA GLU A 65 -24.68 -8.60 -16.11
C GLU A 65 -25.95 -8.82 -16.92
N SER A 66 -27.11 -8.80 -16.27
CA SER A 66 -28.41 -8.89 -16.96
C SER A 66 -28.78 -7.51 -17.50
N VAL A 67 -28.86 -7.39 -18.83
CA VAL A 67 -29.10 -6.14 -19.54
C VAL A 67 -30.51 -6.14 -20.13
N PRO A 68 -31.29 -5.05 -19.98
CA PRO A 68 -32.60 -4.93 -20.65
C PRO A 68 -32.45 -4.98 -22.17
N VAL A 69 -33.30 -5.77 -22.83
CA VAL A 69 -33.33 -5.88 -24.30
C VAL A 69 -33.59 -4.53 -24.97
N ASN A 70 -34.25 -3.60 -24.26
CA ASN A 70 -34.47 -2.24 -24.72
C ASN A 70 -33.19 -1.40 -24.86
N HIS A 71 -32.08 -1.77 -24.22
CA HIS A 71 -30.79 -1.10 -24.42
C HIS A 71 -30.02 -1.66 -25.63
N LEU A 72 -30.52 -2.74 -26.24
CA LEU A 72 -29.93 -3.43 -27.38
C LEU A 72 -30.68 -3.10 -28.68
N VAL A 73 -31.19 -1.87 -28.81
CA VAL A 73 -32.13 -1.41 -29.86
C VAL A 73 -31.68 -1.78 -31.27
N GLU A 74 -30.38 -1.71 -31.56
CA GLU A 74 -29.81 -2.05 -32.87
C GLU A 74 -29.68 -3.58 -33.11
N MET A 75 -29.58 -4.39 -32.05
CA MET A 75 -29.36 -5.84 -32.11
C MET A 75 -30.65 -6.67 -32.12
N LYS A 76 -31.84 -6.04 -32.00
CA LYS A 76 -33.14 -6.74 -31.95
C LYS A 76 -33.39 -7.73 -33.10
N LYS A 77 -32.69 -7.61 -34.23
CA LYS A 77 -32.83 -8.53 -35.38
C LYS A 77 -32.20 -9.92 -35.17
N HIS A 78 -31.36 -10.12 -34.16
CA HIS A 78 -30.62 -11.38 -33.96
C HIS A 78 -30.90 -12.07 -32.62
N LEU A 79 -31.81 -11.53 -31.80
CA LEU A 79 -32.18 -12.12 -30.51
C LEU A 79 -33.29 -13.19 -30.67
N PRO A 80 -33.19 -14.36 -30.01
CA PRO A 80 -34.27 -15.35 -29.98
C PRO A 80 -35.57 -14.76 -29.39
N SER A 81 -36.73 -15.21 -29.89
CA SER A 81 -38.04 -14.71 -29.46
C SER A 81 -38.30 -14.90 -27.96
N SER A 82 -37.79 -15.97 -27.34
CA SER A 82 -37.88 -16.20 -25.89
C SER A 82 -37.21 -15.11 -25.04
N VAL A 83 -36.10 -14.55 -25.52
CA VAL A 83 -35.32 -13.51 -24.81
C VAL A 83 -35.99 -12.14 -24.94
N ILE A 84 -36.64 -11.90 -26.07
CA ILE A 84 -37.44 -10.69 -26.30
C ILE A 84 -38.66 -10.67 -25.37
N GLU A 85 -39.28 -11.83 -25.12
CA GLU A 85 -40.41 -11.99 -24.20
C GLU A 85 -40.03 -11.79 -22.73
N GLU A 86 -38.87 -12.32 -22.29
CA GLU A 86 -38.36 -12.11 -20.92
C GLU A 86 -37.85 -10.68 -20.69
N GLY A 87 -37.46 -9.96 -21.75
CA GLY A 87 -37.04 -8.56 -21.70
C GLY A 87 -35.64 -8.32 -21.11
N LEU A 88 -34.94 -9.37 -20.70
CA LEU A 88 -33.58 -9.34 -20.16
C LEU A 88 -32.69 -10.34 -20.90
N VAL A 89 -31.42 -9.99 -21.11
CA VAL A 89 -30.40 -10.90 -21.63
C VAL A 89 -29.10 -10.75 -20.84
N ASP A 90 -28.45 -11.87 -20.56
CA ASP A 90 -27.16 -11.86 -19.88
C ASP A 90 -26.04 -11.44 -20.85
N ARG A 91 -25.30 -10.41 -20.46
CA ARG A 91 -24.03 -10.02 -21.06
C ARG A 91 -22.90 -10.61 -20.23
N LEU A 92 -22.04 -11.38 -20.87
CA LEU A 92 -20.81 -11.91 -20.28
C LEU A 92 -19.65 -10.96 -20.62
N SER A 93 -18.92 -10.52 -19.60
CA SER A 93 -17.62 -9.88 -19.76
C SER A 93 -16.53 -10.93 -19.54
N ILE A 94 -15.72 -11.15 -20.57
CA ILE A 94 -14.72 -12.21 -20.62
C ILE A 94 -13.34 -11.57 -20.70
N LYS A 95 -12.48 -11.83 -19.71
CA LYS A 95 -11.07 -11.42 -19.72
C LYS A 95 -10.33 -12.32 -20.70
N VAL A 96 -9.83 -11.75 -21.78
CA VAL A 96 -9.11 -12.47 -22.84
C VAL A 96 -7.59 -12.34 -22.67
N ALA A 97 -7.14 -11.37 -21.85
CA ALA A 97 -5.73 -11.08 -21.60
C ALA A 97 -4.97 -10.69 -22.89
N ASN A 98 -3.64 -10.86 -22.90
CA ASN A 98 -2.78 -10.63 -24.08
C ASN A 98 -2.90 -9.20 -24.64
N ARG A 99 -2.75 -8.20 -23.77
CA ARG A 99 -2.92 -6.75 -24.08
C ARG A 99 -2.02 -6.23 -25.21
N ASP A 100 -0.96 -6.95 -25.52
CA ASP A 100 0.00 -6.67 -26.58
C ASP A 100 -0.47 -7.15 -27.96
N ILE A 101 -1.43 -8.07 -28.02
CA ILE A 101 -1.95 -8.65 -29.26
C ILE A 101 -3.36 -8.15 -29.54
N PHE A 102 -4.21 -8.09 -28.52
CA PHE A 102 -5.61 -7.69 -28.68
C PHE A 102 -5.83 -6.24 -28.22
N PRO A 103 -6.73 -5.50 -28.90
CA PRO A 103 -6.99 -4.09 -28.58
C PRO A 103 -7.74 -3.91 -27.25
N ALA A 104 -8.35 -4.98 -26.71
CA ALA A 104 -9.11 -4.95 -25.48
C ALA A 104 -8.78 -6.15 -24.59
N ASP A 105 -8.63 -5.90 -23.30
CA ASP A 105 -8.37 -6.92 -22.26
C ASP A 105 -9.64 -7.74 -21.94
N PHE A 106 -10.81 -7.15 -22.24
CA PHE A 106 -12.13 -7.73 -22.03
C PHE A 106 -12.94 -7.71 -23.33
N ILE A 107 -13.67 -8.80 -23.57
CA ILE A 107 -14.64 -8.91 -24.66
C ILE A 107 -16.02 -9.12 -24.04
N SER A 108 -16.97 -8.28 -24.42
CA SER A 108 -18.38 -8.43 -24.05
C SER A 108 -19.12 -9.23 -25.10
N VAL A 109 -19.77 -10.32 -24.69
CA VAL A 109 -20.59 -11.18 -25.57
C VAL A 109 -21.92 -11.46 -24.89
N LEU A 110 -23.01 -11.51 -25.63
CA LEU A 110 -24.30 -11.91 -25.09
C LEU A 110 -24.34 -13.44 -24.96
N ASP A 111 -24.92 -13.94 -23.87
CA ASP A 111 -24.98 -15.39 -23.60
C ASP A 111 -25.68 -16.17 -24.74
N VAL A 112 -26.64 -15.52 -25.40
CA VAL A 112 -27.39 -16.03 -26.57
C VAL A 112 -26.55 -16.22 -27.82
N ASP A 113 -25.43 -15.50 -27.94
CA ASP A 113 -24.52 -15.58 -29.09
C ASP A 113 -23.48 -16.68 -28.91
N ILE A 114 -23.52 -17.43 -27.80
CA ILE A 114 -22.57 -18.48 -27.46
C ILE A 114 -23.15 -19.83 -27.87
N ALA A 115 -22.52 -20.48 -28.86
CA ALA A 115 -22.90 -21.80 -29.33
C ALA A 115 -22.42 -22.91 -28.39
N SER A 116 -21.22 -22.79 -27.83
CA SER A 116 -20.72 -23.76 -26.85
C SER A 116 -19.64 -23.17 -25.94
N ARG A 117 -19.52 -23.72 -24.73
CA ARG A 117 -18.51 -23.40 -23.73
C ARG A 117 -17.83 -24.68 -23.27
N ARG A 118 -16.49 -24.72 -23.28
CA ARG A 118 -15.69 -25.86 -22.79
C ARG A 118 -14.56 -25.38 -21.90
N GLN A 119 -14.05 -26.26 -21.03
CA GLN A 119 -12.81 -26.04 -20.29
C GLN A 119 -11.70 -26.87 -20.94
N PRO A 120 -10.85 -26.26 -21.80
CA PRO A 120 -9.79 -27.00 -22.48
C PRO A 120 -8.63 -27.31 -21.53
N SER A 121 -8.03 -28.50 -21.64
CA SER A 121 -6.81 -28.87 -20.91
C SER A 121 -5.54 -28.33 -21.59
N GLY A 122 -4.46 -28.16 -20.85
CA GLY A 122 -3.16 -27.70 -21.36
C GLY A 122 -3.06 -26.21 -21.66
N TRP A 123 -4.09 -25.42 -21.34
CA TRP A 123 -4.03 -23.96 -21.40
C TRP A 123 -3.40 -23.39 -20.12
N ALA A 124 -2.40 -22.54 -20.29
CA ALA A 124 -1.68 -21.90 -19.21
C ALA A 124 -2.05 -20.41 -19.10
N VAL A 125 -1.96 -19.92 -17.86
CA VAL A 125 -1.80 -18.50 -17.57
C VAL A 125 -0.32 -18.24 -17.37
N VAL A 126 0.25 -17.37 -18.20
CA VAL A 126 1.63 -16.92 -18.12
C VAL A 126 1.63 -15.53 -17.50
N GLU A 127 2.07 -15.42 -16.25
CA GLU A 127 2.25 -14.14 -15.57
C GLU A 127 3.52 -13.49 -16.10
N ARG A 128 3.41 -12.24 -16.57
CA ARG A 128 4.54 -11.53 -17.20
C ARG A 128 4.99 -10.31 -16.42
N THR A 129 6.23 -9.90 -16.65
CA THR A 129 6.82 -8.65 -16.14
C THR A 129 6.10 -7.42 -16.67
N ARG A 130 5.57 -7.50 -17.89
CA ARG A 130 4.92 -6.40 -18.63
C ARG A 130 3.68 -6.88 -19.37
N SER A 131 2.78 -5.94 -19.68
CA SER A 131 1.57 -6.20 -20.48
C SER A 131 0.59 -7.21 -19.86
N GLY A 132 0.66 -7.42 -18.54
CA GLY A 132 -0.24 -8.30 -17.79
C GLY A 132 -0.14 -9.79 -18.17
N ASP A 133 -1.13 -10.57 -17.73
CA ASP A 133 -1.22 -12.01 -18.02
C ASP A 133 -1.23 -12.31 -19.53
N PHE A 134 -0.74 -13.48 -19.88
CA PHE A 134 -0.87 -14.05 -21.21
C PHE A 134 -1.53 -15.44 -21.15
N PHE A 135 -2.68 -15.60 -21.79
CA PHE A 135 -3.40 -16.86 -21.90
C PHE A 135 -3.02 -17.57 -23.20
N ALA A 136 -2.38 -18.73 -23.07
CA ALA A 136 -1.91 -19.49 -24.22
C ALA A 136 -1.59 -20.94 -23.87
N LYS A 137 -1.41 -21.76 -24.90
CA LYS A 137 -0.92 -23.13 -24.77
C LYS A 137 0.60 -23.16 -25.01
N PRO A 138 1.42 -23.63 -24.06
CA PRO A 138 2.85 -23.84 -24.31
C PRO A 138 3.09 -24.95 -25.36
N VAL A 139 3.95 -24.70 -26.35
CA VAL A 139 4.18 -25.62 -27.49
C VAL A 139 5.64 -26.02 -27.65
N ALA A 140 6.59 -25.15 -27.31
CA ALA A 140 8.02 -25.48 -27.36
C ALA A 140 8.82 -24.62 -26.40
N TYR A 141 9.97 -25.13 -25.96
CA TYR A 141 10.97 -24.40 -25.21
C TYR A 141 12.15 -24.07 -26.12
N VAL A 142 12.62 -22.83 -26.10
CA VAL A 142 13.79 -22.40 -26.88
C VAL A 142 14.96 -22.17 -25.92
N SER A 143 16.03 -22.94 -26.11
CA SER A 143 17.29 -22.80 -25.37
C SER A 143 18.40 -22.52 -26.37
N ALA A 144 19.07 -21.37 -26.24
CA ALA A 144 20.19 -21.00 -27.12
C ALA A 144 19.87 -21.11 -28.64
N GLY A 145 18.64 -20.75 -29.03
CA GLY A 145 18.18 -20.79 -30.42
C GLY A 145 17.72 -22.15 -30.94
N VAL A 146 17.84 -23.22 -30.14
CA VAL A 146 17.29 -24.55 -30.47
C VAL A 146 15.90 -24.69 -29.86
N SER A 147 14.91 -24.98 -30.69
CA SER A 147 13.54 -25.23 -30.25
C SER A 147 13.36 -26.71 -29.92
N GLU A 148 13.07 -27.02 -28.67
CA GLU A 148 12.76 -28.36 -28.17
C GLU A 148 11.26 -28.48 -27.87
N SER A 149 10.65 -29.58 -28.30
CA SER A 149 9.22 -29.86 -28.10
C SER A 149 8.96 -31.12 -27.26
N SER A 150 10.00 -31.87 -26.90
CA SER A 150 9.95 -32.97 -25.94
C SER A 150 10.13 -32.45 -24.51
N ASP A 151 9.37 -33.00 -23.56
CA ASP A 151 9.47 -32.70 -22.12
C ASP A 151 9.39 -31.21 -21.75
N ILE A 152 8.50 -30.48 -22.44
CA ILE A 152 8.32 -29.03 -22.30
C ILE A 152 8.08 -28.62 -20.84
N SER A 153 7.25 -29.35 -20.10
CA SER A 153 6.88 -29.00 -18.72
C SER A 153 8.08 -28.98 -17.77
N GLU A 154 8.94 -29.99 -17.85
CA GLU A 154 10.17 -30.08 -17.03
C GLU A 154 11.16 -28.98 -17.42
N ARG A 155 11.32 -28.74 -18.73
CA ARG A 155 12.18 -27.65 -19.25
C ARG A 155 11.71 -26.27 -18.80
N ILE A 156 10.40 -26.02 -18.78
CA ILE A 156 9.82 -24.76 -18.29
C ILE A 156 10.16 -24.57 -16.81
N GLU A 157 9.94 -25.59 -15.98
CA GLU A 157 10.18 -25.50 -14.53
C GLU A 157 11.66 -25.20 -14.23
N LEU A 158 12.58 -25.94 -14.85
CA LEU A 158 14.02 -25.69 -14.75
C LEU A 158 14.42 -24.30 -15.28
N GLY A 159 13.81 -23.87 -16.39
CA GLY A 159 14.06 -22.57 -16.99
C GLY A 159 13.60 -21.42 -16.10
N LEU A 160 12.43 -21.54 -15.48
CA LEU A 160 11.89 -20.53 -14.56
C LEU A 160 12.70 -20.44 -13.27
N ASP A 161 13.15 -21.57 -12.71
CA ASP A 161 14.02 -21.57 -11.53
C ASP A 161 15.37 -20.89 -11.84
N LYS A 162 15.99 -21.22 -12.98
CA LYS A 162 17.20 -20.54 -13.46
C LYS A 162 16.98 -19.04 -13.67
N ALA A 163 15.85 -18.66 -14.27
CA ALA A 163 15.49 -17.26 -14.48
C ALA A 163 15.33 -16.51 -13.14
N GLN A 164 14.71 -17.14 -12.14
CA GLN A 164 14.59 -16.59 -10.79
C GLN A 164 15.98 -16.39 -10.15
N GLN A 165 16.85 -17.40 -10.19
CA GLN A 165 18.22 -17.29 -9.65
C GLN A 165 19.02 -16.15 -10.31
N LEU A 166 18.86 -15.97 -11.62
CA LEU A 166 19.49 -14.88 -12.38
C LEU A 166 18.92 -13.51 -11.98
N ARG A 167 17.59 -13.38 -11.80
CA ARG A 167 16.97 -12.15 -11.26
C ARG A 167 17.50 -11.80 -9.87
N GLU A 168 17.61 -12.78 -8.98
CA GLU A 168 18.19 -12.58 -7.65
C GLU A 168 19.68 -12.20 -7.71
N ALA A 169 20.44 -12.73 -8.66
CA ALA A 169 21.82 -12.32 -8.90
C ALA A 169 21.91 -10.88 -9.42
N ILE A 170 21.03 -10.49 -10.35
CA ILE A 170 20.90 -9.12 -10.86
C ILE A 170 20.60 -8.15 -9.71
N GLU A 171 19.59 -8.44 -8.89
CA GLU A 171 19.23 -7.60 -7.75
C GLU A 171 20.36 -7.50 -6.73
N ARG A 172 21.10 -8.59 -6.48
CA ARG A 172 22.30 -8.54 -5.62
C ARG A 172 23.37 -7.61 -6.14
N VAL A 173 23.66 -7.62 -7.45
CA VAL A 173 24.65 -6.69 -8.06
C VAL A 173 24.17 -5.25 -7.94
N ILE A 174 22.89 -4.98 -8.25
CA ILE A 174 22.31 -3.64 -8.13
C ILE A 174 22.38 -3.13 -6.69
N ALA A 175 21.91 -3.93 -5.72
CA ALA A 175 21.78 -3.51 -4.33
C ALA A 175 23.12 -3.46 -3.58
N LYS A 176 24.02 -4.42 -3.80
CA LYS A 176 25.27 -4.56 -3.03
C LYS A 176 26.50 -3.95 -3.70
N GLU A 177 26.49 -3.74 -5.02
CA GLU A 177 27.63 -3.17 -5.74
C GLU A 177 27.26 -1.78 -6.24
N ILE A 178 26.37 -1.70 -7.24
CA ILE A 178 26.06 -0.44 -7.94
C ILE A 178 25.54 0.63 -6.97
N ARG A 179 24.49 0.32 -6.20
CA ARG A 179 23.86 1.30 -5.29
C ARG A 179 24.83 1.81 -4.22
N ILE A 180 25.71 0.94 -3.72
CA ILE A 180 26.73 1.33 -2.71
C ILE A 180 27.77 2.25 -3.35
N ILE A 181 28.32 1.86 -4.51
CA ILE A 181 29.35 2.66 -5.19
C ILE A 181 28.78 4.01 -5.64
N SER A 182 27.57 4.05 -6.22
CA SER A 182 26.89 5.29 -6.59
C SER A 182 26.67 6.19 -5.37
N GLY A 183 26.26 5.62 -4.22
CA GLY A 183 26.10 6.38 -2.97
C GLY A 183 27.42 6.97 -2.46
N LEU A 184 28.53 6.22 -2.54
CA LEU A 184 29.86 6.71 -2.17
C LEU A 184 30.36 7.80 -3.13
N SER A 185 30.14 7.61 -4.43
CA SER A 185 30.49 8.60 -5.45
C SER A 185 29.71 9.89 -5.27
N GLU A 186 28.42 9.80 -4.93
CA GLU A 186 27.60 10.97 -4.66
C GLU A 186 28.06 11.70 -3.38
N LYS A 187 28.37 10.97 -2.31
CA LYS A 187 28.96 11.57 -1.10
C LYS A 187 30.26 12.32 -1.39
N LEU A 188 31.14 11.76 -2.22
CA LEU A 188 32.38 12.41 -2.64
C LEU A 188 32.10 13.69 -3.44
N ARG A 189 31.14 13.65 -4.37
CA ARG A 189 30.70 14.82 -5.16
C ARG A 189 30.17 15.94 -4.26
N LEU A 190 29.37 15.59 -3.26
CA LEU A 190 28.83 16.54 -2.29
C LEU A 190 29.91 17.13 -1.38
N GLU A 191 30.90 16.34 -0.95
CA GLU A 191 32.04 16.87 -0.20
C GLU A 191 32.84 17.88 -1.01
N HIS A 192 33.11 17.57 -2.28
CA HIS A 192 33.81 18.47 -3.20
C HIS A 192 33.05 19.78 -3.35
N ARG A 193 31.73 19.70 -3.63
CA ARG A 193 30.86 20.89 -3.73
C ARG A 193 30.83 21.70 -2.44
N ARG A 194 30.79 21.04 -1.28
CA ARG A 194 30.83 21.74 0.02
C ARG A 194 32.15 22.49 0.23
N ARG A 195 33.28 21.92 -0.17
CA ARG A 195 34.59 22.60 -0.08
C ARG A 195 34.69 23.77 -1.06
N GLU A 196 34.13 23.62 -2.25
CA GLU A 196 34.02 24.69 -3.25
C GLU A 196 33.25 25.90 -2.69
N LEU A 197 32.05 25.64 -2.12
CA LEU A 197 31.22 26.68 -1.51
C LEU A 197 31.89 27.38 -0.32
N ASN A 198 32.74 26.67 0.41
CA ASN A 198 33.48 27.21 1.55
C ASN A 198 34.84 27.81 1.17
N HIS A 199 35.20 27.86 -0.12
CA HIS A 199 36.50 28.32 -0.62
C HIS A 199 37.70 27.57 0.00
N ARG A 200 37.56 26.25 0.22
CA ARG A 200 38.58 25.37 0.84
C ARG A 200 39.12 24.30 -0.13
N LEU A 201 39.15 24.58 -1.43
CA LEU A 201 39.75 23.69 -2.42
C LEU A 201 41.26 23.90 -2.49
N ASP A 202 42.02 22.82 -2.32
CA ASP A 202 43.47 22.79 -2.53
C ASP A 202 43.86 21.80 -3.65
N ALA A 203 45.06 21.97 -4.22
CA ALA A 203 45.52 21.14 -5.34
C ALA A 203 45.70 19.66 -4.96
N ALA A 204 46.05 19.40 -3.70
CA ALA A 204 46.20 18.04 -3.18
C ALA A 204 44.86 17.31 -3.13
N TYR A 205 43.81 17.96 -2.60
CA TYR A 205 42.45 17.43 -2.56
C TYR A 205 41.89 17.24 -3.96
N GLN A 206 42.10 18.19 -4.88
CA GLN A 206 41.62 18.07 -6.25
C GLN A 206 42.20 16.81 -6.93
N THR A 207 43.50 16.56 -6.76
CA THR A 207 44.15 15.34 -7.25
C THR A 207 43.55 14.08 -6.60
N GLN A 208 43.33 14.10 -5.28
CA GLN A 208 42.73 12.97 -4.55
C GLN A 208 41.27 12.71 -5.00
N TYR A 209 40.50 13.77 -5.23
CA TYR A 209 39.13 13.72 -5.71
C TYR A 209 39.07 13.06 -7.09
N GLU A 210 39.90 13.51 -8.03
CA GLU A 210 39.97 12.94 -9.38
C GLU A 210 40.37 11.46 -9.36
N GLN A 211 41.36 11.08 -8.53
CA GLN A 211 41.75 9.69 -8.36
C GLN A 211 40.61 8.82 -7.81
N ARG A 212 39.92 9.27 -6.75
CA ARG A 212 38.79 8.53 -6.17
C ARG A 212 37.59 8.46 -7.12
N GLN A 213 37.31 9.53 -7.85
CA GLN A 213 36.24 9.54 -8.84
C GLN A 213 36.53 8.56 -9.99
N ALA A 214 37.78 8.51 -10.47
CA ALA A 214 38.22 7.54 -11.47
C ALA A 214 38.09 6.09 -10.94
N GLN A 215 38.46 5.86 -9.67
CA GLN A 215 38.30 4.55 -9.02
C GLN A 215 36.83 4.11 -8.96
N PHE A 216 35.91 4.97 -8.49
CA PHE A 216 34.49 4.64 -8.43
C PHE A 216 33.88 4.42 -9.81
N LYS A 217 34.31 5.20 -10.81
CA LYS A 217 33.88 5.01 -12.21
C LYS A 217 34.31 3.64 -12.73
N ALA A 218 35.56 3.23 -12.51
CA ALA A 218 36.05 1.91 -12.92
C ALA A 218 35.30 0.75 -12.22
N GLN A 219 34.99 0.91 -10.93
CA GLN A 219 34.19 -0.06 -10.18
C GLN A 219 32.75 -0.16 -10.70
N LEU A 220 32.10 0.97 -11.00
CA LEU A 220 30.76 0.99 -11.60
C LEU A 220 30.76 0.30 -12.96
N GLN A 221 31.73 0.60 -13.83
CA GLN A 221 31.85 -0.06 -15.13
C GLN A 221 32.00 -1.58 -15.01
N THR A 222 32.75 -2.06 -14.01
CA THR A 222 32.91 -3.50 -13.75
C THR A 222 31.58 -4.13 -13.30
N ALA A 223 30.87 -3.47 -12.40
CA ALA A 223 29.56 -3.95 -11.91
C ALA A 223 28.48 -3.91 -13.00
N GLU A 224 28.49 -2.88 -13.86
CA GLU A 224 27.61 -2.75 -15.03
C GLU A 224 27.87 -3.86 -16.05
N ALA A 225 29.14 -4.16 -16.37
CA ALA A 225 29.48 -5.27 -17.26
C ALA A 225 29.01 -6.62 -16.73
N LYS A 226 29.11 -6.85 -15.41
CA LYS A 226 28.57 -8.05 -14.75
C LYS A 226 27.04 -8.10 -14.84
N LEU A 227 26.36 -6.97 -14.62
CA LEU A 227 24.91 -6.84 -14.74
C LEU A 227 24.44 -7.16 -16.18
N ASP A 228 25.12 -6.62 -17.18
CA ASP A 228 24.80 -6.86 -18.59
C ASP A 228 25.03 -8.33 -18.98
N GLY A 229 26.09 -8.95 -18.47
CA GLY A 229 26.33 -10.39 -18.62
C GLY A 229 25.19 -11.26 -18.07
N LEU A 230 24.71 -10.94 -16.86
CA LEU A 230 23.58 -11.65 -16.25
C LEU A 230 22.26 -11.43 -17.01
N ARG A 231 22.01 -10.21 -17.48
CA ARG A 231 20.83 -9.89 -18.30
C ARG A 231 20.86 -10.63 -19.64
N SER A 232 22.02 -10.72 -20.27
CA SER A 232 22.19 -11.49 -21.50
C SER A 232 21.85 -12.96 -21.27
N GLN A 233 22.38 -13.58 -20.20
CA GLN A 233 22.05 -14.97 -19.82
C GLN A 233 20.55 -15.18 -19.58
N LEU A 234 19.87 -14.21 -18.95
CA LEU A 234 18.44 -14.27 -18.69
C LEU A 234 17.60 -14.21 -19.97
N ASN A 235 18.11 -13.55 -21.02
CA ASN A 235 17.44 -13.43 -22.33
C ASN A 235 17.72 -14.59 -23.29
N HIS A 236 18.57 -15.56 -22.93
CA HIS A 236 18.93 -16.68 -23.81
C HIS A 236 17.80 -17.69 -24.02
N ASP A 237 16.92 -17.82 -23.04
CA ASP A 237 15.89 -18.86 -22.99
C ASP A 237 14.50 -18.22 -23.19
N ALA A 238 13.63 -18.90 -23.93
CA ALA A 238 12.29 -18.41 -24.24
C ALA A 238 11.26 -19.53 -24.35
N LEU A 239 9.99 -19.17 -24.16
CA LEU A 239 8.85 -20.07 -24.30
C LEU A 239 8.08 -19.76 -25.59
N VAL A 240 7.83 -20.77 -26.42
CA VAL A 240 6.93 -20.67 -27.56
C VAL A 240 5.53 -21.07 -27.12
N VAL A 241 4.60 -20.13 -27.26
CA VAL A 241 3.21 -20.30 -26.86
C VAL A 241 2.28 -20.09 -28.06
N GLU A 242 1.13 -20.76 -28.06
CA GLU A 242 0.09 -20.62 -29.08
C GLU A 242 -1.14 -19.92 -28.48
N ASP A 243 -1.55 -18.82 -29.10
CA ASP A 243 -2.71 -18.03 -28.65
C ASP A 243 -4.06 -18.63 -29.10
N MET A 244 -5.17 -17.98 -28.77
CA MET A 244 -6.52 -18.46 -29.13
C MET A 244 -6.82 -18.48 -30.64
N THR A 245 -5.99 -17.82 -31.46
CA THR A 245 -6.10 -17.82 -32.92
C THR A 245 -5.26 -18.93 -33.56
N GLY A 246 -4.49 -19.67 -32.77
CA GLY A 246 -3.52 -20.66 -33.25
C GLY A 246 -2.18 -20.05 -33.69
N LYS A 247 -1.95 -18.75 -33.45
CA LYS A 247 -0.70 -18.08 -33.80
C LYS A 247 0.33 -18.32 -32.71
N ARG A 248 1.57 -18.63 -33.13
CA ARG A 248 2.70 -18.85 -32.22
C ARG A 248 3.42 -17.55 -31.89
N HIS A 249 3.76 -17.39 -30.62
CA HIS A 249 4.50 -16.25 -30.07
C HIS A 249 5.66 -16.75 -29.23
N VAL A 250 6.77 -16.01 -29.24
CA VAL A 250 7.96 -16.32 -28.43
C VAL A 250 8.02 -15.32 -27.29
N ILE A 251 7.95 -15.81 -26.05
CA ILE A 251 8.02 -15.00 -24.84
C ILE A 251 9.35 -15.33 -24.14
N PRO A 252 10.29 -14.37 -24.04
CA PRO A 252 11.54 -14.57 -23.30
C PRO A 252 11.27 -14.96 -21.84
N LEU A 253 12.06 -15.86 -21.27
CA LEU A 253 11.93 -16.20 -19.84
C LEU A 253 12.24 -15.01 -18.93
N SER A 254 13.02 -14.04 -19.41
CA SER A 254 13.23 -12.76 -18.73
C SER A 254 11.93 -12.03 -18.44
N ASP A 255 10.90 -12.23 -19.26
CA ASP A 255 9.58 -11.63 -19.11
C ASP A 255 8.56 -12.53 -18.41
N ILE A 256 8.84 -13.82 -18.18
CA ILE A 256 7.90 -14.75 -17.51
C ILE A 256 8.21 -14.82 -16.01
N LEU A 257 7.22 -14.49 -15.19
CA LEU A 257 7.31 -14.51 -13.73
C LEU A 257 6.80 -15.82 -13.13
N ASP A 258 5.69 -16.32 -13.66
CA ASP A 258 5.06 -17.56 -13.21
C ASP A 258 4.22 -18.15 -14.33
N LEU A 259 3.96 -19.45 -14.23
CA LEU A 259 3.16 -20.17 -15.21
C LEU A 259 2.34 -21.25 -14.49
N TRP A 260 1.03 -21.27 -14.76
CA TRP A 260 0.16 -22.29 -14.18
C TRP A 260 -0.97 -22.70 -15.10
N TYR A 261 -1.55 -23.88 -14.86
CA TYR A 261 -2.61 -24.48 -15.68
C TYR A 261 -3.92 -24.58 -14.90
N PRO A 262 -4.80 -23.55 -14.90
CA PRO A 262 -5.97 -23.49 -14.02
C PRO A 262 -6.96 -24.65 -14.15
N ASN A 263 -7.04 -25.24 -15.35
CA ASN A 263 -7.97 -26.32 -15.68
C ASN A 263 -7.43 -27.69 -15.29
N ASP A 264 -6.11 -27.84 -15.24
CA ASP A 264 -5.44 -29.11 -14.92
C ASP A 264 -5.12 -29.23 -13.41
N MET A 265 -5.41 -28.18 -12.63
CA MET A 265 -5.24 -28.15 -11.18
C MET A 265 -6.40 -28.81 -10.43
N HIS A 266 -6.06 -29.72 -9.53
CA HIS A 266 -6.97 -30.18 -8.47
C HIS A 266 -7.12 -29.13 -7.37
N LEU A 267 -8.09 -29.33 -6.46
CA LEU A 267 -8.45 -28.33 -5.44
C LEU A 267 -7.28 -27.88 -4.55
N LEU A 268 -6.44 -28.81 -4.08
CA LEU A 268 -5.27 -28.48 -3.25
C LEU A 268 -4.23 -27.67 -4.03
N ALA A 269 -3.96 -28.01 -5.29
CA ALA A 269 -3.10 -27.19 -6.16
C ALA A 269 -3.66 -25.77 -6.35
N LYS A 270 -4.99 -25.62 -6.47
CA LYS A 270 -5.62 -24.29 -6.55
C LYS A 270 -5.44 -23.48 -5.27
N VAL A 271 -5.59 -24.10 -4.11
CA VAL A 271 -5.36 -23.46 -2.80
C VAL A 271 -3.89 -23.06 -2.63
N ALA A 272 -2.95 -23.93 -3.03
CA ALA A 272 -1.53 -23.63 -2.99
C ALA A 272 -1.17 -22.43 -3.91
N GLN A 273 -1.68 -22.42 -5.15
CA GLN A 273 -1.47 -21.30 -6.08
C GLN A 273 -2.11 -20.00 -5.57
N TRP A 274 -3.31 -20.07 -4.99
CA TRP A 274 -3.95 -18.92 -4.35
C TRP A 274 -3.06 -18.33 -3.23
N GLY A 275 -2.50 -19.19 -2.37
CA GLY A 275 -1.57 -18.79 -1.32
C GLY A 275 -0.29 -18.15 -1.89
N LYS A 276 0.27 -18.72 -2.96
CA LYS A 276 1.44 -18.17 -3.68
C LYS A 276 1.15 -16.77 -4.23
N GLN A 277 0.03 -16.57 -4.92
CA GLN A 277 -0.34 -15.26 -5.48
C GLN A 277 -0.66 -14.24 -4.39
N MET A 278 -1.29 -14.65 -3.29
CA MET A 278 -1.49 -13.79 -2.12
C MET A 278 -0.16 -13.33 -1.52
N TRP A 279 0.80 -14.24 -1.36
CA TRP A 279 2.11 -13.92 -0.82
C TRP A 279 2.87 -12.95 -1.72
N LYS A 280 2.90 -13.21 -3.04
CA LYS A 280 3.46 -12.28 -4.03
C LYS A 280 2.83 -10.90 -3.93
N PHE A 281 1.50 -10.83 -3.84
CA PHE A 281 0.81 -9.54 -3.68
C PHE A 281 1.27 -8.79 -2.43
N LEU A 282 1.52 -9.48 -1.31
CA LEU A 282 1.98 -8.84 -0.07
C LEU A 282 3.48 -8.51 -0.05
N ALA A 283 4.31 -9.29 -0.76
CA ALA A 283 5.77 -9.25 -0.64
C ALA A 283 6.48 -8.58 -1.83
N ASP A 284 5.92 -8.63 -3.03
CA ASP A 284 6.54 -8.09 -4.22
C ASP A 284 6.32 -6.57 -4.35
N ASP A 285 7.15 -5.96 -5.21
CA ASP A 285 7.01 -4.59 -5.64
C ASP A 285 5.88 -4.41 -6.69
N PRO A 286 5.28 -3.22 -6.76
CA PRO A 286 4.28 -2.90 -7.77
C PRO A 286 4.89 -2.84 -9.18
N ARG A 287 4.09 -3.23 -10.17
CA ARG A 287 4.45 -3.24 -11.60
C ARG A 287 3.37 -2.51 -12.41
N GLU A 288 3.68 -2.20 -13.67
CA GLU A 288 2.72 -1.60 -14.61
C GLU A 288 1.94 -0.41 -14.01
N SER A 289 2.64 0.53 -13.38
CA SER A 289 1.98 1.71 -12.77
C SER A 289 0.91 1.35 -11.72
N ASN A 290 1.21 0.37 -10.85
CA ASN A 290 0.34 -0.18 -9.79
C ASN A 290 -0.84 -1.04 -10.27
N SER A 291 -0.97 -1.33 -11.56
CA SER A 291 -2.05 -2.21 -12.03
C SER A 291 -1.74 -3.71 -11.85
N GLU A 292 -0.48 -4.07 -11.64
CA GLU A 292 -0.01 -5.45 -11.49
C GLU A 292 1.07 -5.55 -10.39
N GLY A 293 1.41 -6.76 -9.95
CA GLY A 293 2.46 -7.00 -8.95
C GLY A 293 1.98 -6.87 -7.50
N GLY A 294 2.91 -6.57 -6.59
CA GLY A 294 2.65 -6.50 -5.16
C GLY A 294 2.51 -5.09 -4.60
N VAL A 295 2.16 -5.00 -3.31
CA VAL A 295 1.91 -3.75 -2.59
C VAL A 295 2.82 -3.59 -1.38
N PHE A 296 3.92 -4.35 -1.28
CA PHE A 296 4.81 -4.33 -0.14
C PHE A 296 5.31 -2.91 0.23
N PRO A 297 5.80 -2.08 -0.73
CA PRO A 297 6.23 -0.71 -0.40
C PRO A 297 5.11 0.16 0.18
N ALA A 298 3.86 -0.07 -0.24
CA ALA A 298 2.71 0.67 0.27
C ALA A 298 2.33 0.23 1.69
N ILE A 299 2.39 -1.07 2.00
CA ILE A 299 2.22 -1.59 3.37
C ILE A 299 3.29 -0.97 4.27
N PHE A 300 4.56 -1.09 3.86
CA PHE A 300 5.70 -0.60 4.61
C PHE A 300 5.61 0.90 4.88
N GLY A 301 5.34 1.71 3.84
CA GLY A 301 5.21 3.15 3.97
C GLY A 301 4.03 3.56 4.87
N THR A 302 2.90 2.87 4.79
CA THR A 302 1.73 3.12 5.67
C THR A 302 2.05 2.85 7.13
N VAL A 303 2.63 1.68 7.43
CA VAL A 303 2.99 1.30 8.82
C VAL A 303 4.07 2.23 9.37
N LEU A 304 5.13 2.50 8.60
CA LEU A 304 6.23 3.36 9.04
C LEU A 304 5.75 4.81 9.28
N LEU A 305 4.90 5.35 8.41
CA LEU A 305 4.29 6.67 8.59
C LEU A 305 3.52 6.75 9.91
N VAL A 306 2.66 5.76 10.20
CA VAL A 306 1.87 5.72 11.42
C VAL A 306 2.76 5.60 12.66
N ILE A 307 3.84 4.81 12.61
CA ILE A 307 4.80 4.69 13.71
C ILE A 307 5.48 6.03 13.98
N ILE A 308 6.03 6.70 12.95
CA ILE A 308 6.72 7.98 13.12
C ILE A 308 5.75 9.06 13.63
N MET A 309 4.55 9.12 13.05
CA MET A 309 3.49 10.02 13.49
C MET A 309 3.15 9.78 14.96
N SER A 310 2.99 8.52 15.38
CA SER A 310 2.69 8.12 16.76
C SER A 310 3.77 8.56 17.74
N ILE A 311 5.04 8.35 17.38
CA ILE A 311 6.21 8.75 18.18
C ILE A 311 6.25 10.27 18.39
N ILE A 312 5.77 11.06 17.41
CA ILE A 312 5.75 12.52 17.49
C ILE A 312 4.50 13.02 18.23
N VAL A 313 3.32 12.54 17.87
CA VAL A 313 2.05 13.07 18.39
C VAL A 313 1.83 12.68 19.85
N MET A 314 2.27 11.49 20.27
CA MET A 314 2.00 11.01 21.63
C MET A 314 2.70 11.88 22.70
N PRO A 315 4.03 12.14 22.64
CA PRO A 315 4.68 13.02 23.61
C PRO A 315 4.11 14.43 23.57
N LEU A 316 3.92 15.01 22.37
CA LEU A 316 3.42 16.38 22.24
C LEU A 316 2.00 16.54 22.78
N GLY A 317 1.11 15.60 22.45
CA GLY A 317 -0.28 15.62 22.91
C GLY A 317 -0.40 15.40 24.42
N VAL A 318 0.37 14.47 24.98
CA VAL A 318 0.38 14.20 26.42
C VAL A 318 0.96 15.39 27.19
N LEU A 319 2.08 15.96 26.74
CA LEU A 319 2.67 17.14 27.39
C LEU A 319 1.72 18.34 27.36
N ALA A 320 1.06 18.59 26.22
CA ALA A 320 0.07 19.65 26.11
C ALA A 320 -1.12 19.43 27.06
N ALA A 321 -1.67 18.21 27.13
CA ALA A 321 -2.77 17.89 28.03
C ALA A 321 -2.38 18.00 29.51
N VAL A 322 -1.21 17.47 29.88
CA VAL A 322 -0.67 17.57 31.25
C VAL A 322 -0.46 19.03 31.64
N TYR A 323 0.11 19.84 30.75
CA TYR A 323 0.27 21.27 31.00
C TYR A 323 -1.09 21.95 31.20
N LEU A 324 -2.04 21.72 30.30
CA LEU A 324 -3.37 22.35 30.34
C LEU A 324 -4.23 21.91 31.53
N HIS A 325 -4.01 20.70 32.05
CA HIS A 325 -4.78 20.14 33.17
C HIS A 325 -4.12 20.38 34.54
N GLU A 326 -2.81 20.11 34.68
CA GLU A 326 -2.13 20.10 35.99
C GLU A 326 -1.42 21.42 36.31
N TYR A 327 -0.92 22.15 35.31
CA TYR A 327 -0.08 23.34 35.54
C TYR A 327 -0.74 24.67 35.13
N ALA A 328 -1.62 24.63 34.13
CA ALA A 328 -2.21 25.82 33.56
C ALA A 328 -3.26 26.43 34.49
N LYS A 329 -3.07 27.72 34.82
CA LYS A 329 -4.10 28.50 35.53
C LYS A 329 -5.23 28.86 34.57
N ASN A 330 -6.47 28.87 35.05
CA ASN A 330 -7.63 29.30 34.25
C ASN A 330 -7.55 30.81 33.97
N ASN A 331 -6.96 31.17 32.83
CA ASN A 331 -6.77 32.53 32.36
C ASN A 331 -7.20 32.65 30.89
N TRP A 332 -7.24 33.87 30.35
CA TRP A 332 -7.70 34.09 28.98
C TRP A 332 -6.85 33.32 27.95
N PHE A 333 -5.53 33.23 28.17
CA PHE A 333 -4.59 32.55 27.27
C PHE A 333 -4.84 31.03 27.19
N THR A 334 -5.01 30.37 28.34
CA THR A 334 -5.30 28.93 28.40
C THR A 334 -6.69 28.61 27.83
N ARG A 335 -7.66 29.51 27.99
CA ARG A 335 -8.97 29.41 27.34
C ARG A 335 -8.85 29.49 25.81
N VAL A 336 -8.03 30.41 25.29
CA VAL A 336 -7.76 30.52 23.85
C VAL A 336 -7.10 29.25 23.32
N ILE A 337 -6.10 28.69 24.01
CA ILE A 337 -5.47 27.42 23.62
C ILE A 337 -6.50 26.30 23.55
N ARG A 338 -7.36 26.17 24.57
CA ARG A 338 -8.41 25.14 24.61
C ARG A 338 -9.38 25.26 23.44
N VAL A 339 -9.80 26.49 23.11
CA VAL A 339 -10.64 26.77 21.93
C VAL A 339 -9.89 26.41 20.64
N ALA A 340 -8.61 26.74 20.52
CA ALA A 340 -7.81 26.40 19.36
C ALA A 340 -7.69 24.88 19.15
N VAL A 341 -7.46 24.11 20.22
CA VAL A 341 -7.41 22.64 20.16
C VAL A 341 -8.74 22.05 19.67
N ILE A 342 -9.87 22.55 20.19
CA ILE A 342 -11.20 22.10 19.77
C ILE A 342 -11.45 22.46 18.30
N ASN A 343 -11.10 23.68 17.88
CA ASN A 343 -11.29 24.14 16.51
C ASN A 343 -10.42 23.37 15.51
N LEU A 344 -9.20 22.98 15.90
CA LEU A 344 -8.33 22.14 15.07
C LEU A 344 -9.01 20.80 14.72
N ALA A 345 -9.77 20.19 15.64
CA ALA A 345 -10.47 18.95 15.34
C ALA A 345 -11.50 19.08 14.19
N GLY A 346 -12.02 20.28 13.94
CA GLY A 346 -13.01 20.58 12.89
C GLY A 346 -12.40 20.99 11.53
N VAL A 347 -11.08 21.13 11.42
CA VAL A 347 -10.43 21.56 10.17
C VAL A 347 -10.41 20.40 9.15
N PRO A 348 -10.81 20.62 7.88
CA PRO A 348 -10.74 19.60 6.83
C PRO A 348 -9.31 19.11 6.59
N SER A 349 -9.12 17.81 6.36
CA SER A 349 -7.77 17.20 6.27
C SER A 349 -6.91 17.75 5.13
N ILE A 350 -7.51 18.19 4.02
CA ILE A 350 -6.78 18.83 2.92
C ILE A 350 -6.08 20.14 3.33
N VAL A 351 -6.67 20.90 4.26
CA VAL A 351 -6.08 22.16 4.75
C VAL A 351 -4.77 21.87 5.49
N TYR A 352 -4.71 20.79 6.26
CA TYR A 352 -3.47 20.32 6.87
C TYR A 352 -2.42 19.94 5.82
N GLY A 353 -2.83 19.33 4.71
CA GLY A 353 -1.92 19.01 3.60
C GLY A 353 -1.28 20.26 2.97
N VAL A 354 -2.09 21.27 2.67
CA VAL A 354 -1.60 22.55 2.12
C VAL A 354 -0.71 23.27 3.14
N PHE A 355 -1.11 23.28 4.42
CA PHE A 355 -0.27 23.80 5.50
C PHE A 355 1.07 23.07 5.60
N GLY A 356 1.06 21.73 5.58
CA GLY A 356 2.26 20.91 5.63
C GLY A 356 3.20 21.18 4.46
N LEU A 357 2.65 21.32 3.24
CA LEU A 357 3.44 21.68 2.08
C LEU A 357 4.07 23.08 2.21
N GLY A 358 3.28 24.10 2.55
CA GLY A 358 3.79 25.46 2.64
C GLY A 358 4.76 25.68 3.82
N PHE A 359 4.37 25.23 5.01
CA PHE A 359 5.13 25.46 6.23
C PHE A 359 6.25 24.43 6.42
N PHE A 360 5.94 23.14 6.42
CA PHE A 360 6.95 22.11 6.70
C PHE A 360 7.91 21.90 5.52
N VAL A 361 7.39 21.73 4.31
CA VAL A 361 8.25 21.43 3.15
C VAL A 361 8.99 22.68 2.69
N TYR A 362 8.28 23.72 2.25
CA TYR A 362 8.94 24.87 1.62
C TYR A 362 9.64 25.79 2.62
N THR A 363 8.98 26.13 3.73
CA THR A 363 9.56 27.08 4.69
C THR A 363 10.61 26.42 5.56
N LEU A 364 10.23 25.39 6.33
CA LEU A 364 11.15 24.75 7.28
C LEU A 364 12.19 23.88 6.56
N GLY A 365 11.76 22.99 5.65
CA GLY A 365 12.65 22.13 4.88
C GLY A 365 13.61 22.91 3.98
N GLY A 366 13.13 23.95 3.30
CA GLY A 366 13.96 24.85 2.50
C GLY A 366 15.00 25.59 3.36
N SER A 367 14.62 26.04 4.55
CA SER A 367 15.55 26.70 5.49
C SER A 367 16.60 25.73 6.03
N ILE A 368 16.22 24.49 6.35
CA ILE A 368 17.15 23.44 6.78
C ILE A 368 18.16 23.15 5.66
N ASP A 369 17.71 23.04 4.42
CA ASP A 369 18.60 22.78 3.29
C ASP A 369 19.56 23.94 3.04
N ALA A 370 19.09 25.19 3.13
CA ALA A 370 19.95 26.36 2.99
C ALA A 370 21.05 26.42 4.06
N LEU A 371 20.74 25.99 5.30
CA LEU A 371 21.68 26.05 6.42
C LEU A 371 22.62 24.84 6.50
N PHE A 372 22.12 23.64 6.23
CA PHE A 372 22.84 22.39 6.52
C PHE A 372 23.15 21.52 5.30
N TYR A 373 22.48 21.75 4.16
CA TYR A 373 22.61 20.93 2.94
C TYR A 373 22.80 21.78 1.68
N SER A 374 23.47 22.93 1.81
CA SER A 374 23.63 23.87 0.70
C SER A 374 24.36 23.25 -0.50
N GLU A 375 25.22 22.26 -0.28
CA GLU A 375 25.89 21.51 -1.34
C GLU A 375 24.97 20.66 -2.23
N ARG A 376 23.73 20.38 -1.79
CA ARG A 376 22.75 19.58 -2.56
C ARG A 376 21.85 20.43 -3.45
N LEU A 377 21.80 21.75 -3.23
CA LEU A 377 20.97 22.65 -4.03
C LEU A 377 21.43 22.66 -5.50
N PRO A 378 20.50 22.70 -6.48
CA PRO A 378 19.06 23.00 -6.37
C PRO A 378 18.15 21.80 -6.09
N ALA A 379 18.68 20.60 -5.81
CA ALA A 379 17.91 19.43 -5.45
C ALA A 379 17.82 19.30 -3.91
N PRO A 380 16.80 19.88 -3.25
CA PRO A 380 16.70 19.91 -1.79
C PRO A 380 16.59 18.51 -1.18
N THR A 381 17.11 18.36 0.05
CA THR A 381 16.92 17.13 0.85
C THR A 381 15.59 17.19 1.57
N PHE A 382 15.37 18.26 2.34
CA PHE A 382 14.20 18.45 3.18
C PHE A 382 13.20 19.43 2.57
N GLY A 383 13.61 20.33 1.68
CA GLY A 383 12.74 21.22 0.90
C GLY A 383 11.88 20.53 -0.18
N THR A 384 11.61 19.23 -0.03
CA THR A 384 10.81 18.40 -0.93
C THR A 384 9.83 17.53 -0.12
N PRO A 385 8.66 17.17 -0.68
CA PRO A 385 7.73 16.24 -0.04
C PRO A 385 8.41 14.91 0.35
N GLY A 386 8.07 14.39 1.53
CA GLY A 386 8.69 13.20 2.11
C GLY A 386 7.96 12.64 3.34
N LEU A 387 8.47 11.53 3.86
CA LEU A 387 7.89 10.79 4.98
C LEU A 387 7.82 11.62 6.28
N LEU A 388 8.88 12.38 6.59
CA LEU A 388 8.95 13.23 7.78
C LEU A 388 7.81 14.24 7.83
N TRP A 389 7.65 15.00 6.76
CA TRP A 389 6.66 16.06 6.66
C TRP A 389 5.24 15.51 6.66
N SER A 390 5.05 14.35 6.04
CA SER A 390 3.79 13.63 6.05
C SER A 390 3.43 13.20 7.48
N ALA A 391 4.38 12.64 8.22
CA ALA A 391 4.19 12.23 9.62
C ALA A 391 3.89 13.44 10.52
N LEU A 392 4.62 14.55 10.37
CA LEU A 392 4.38 15.79 11.12
C LEU A 392 3.01 16.40 10.80
N THR A 393 2.61 16.40 9.54
CA THR A 393 1.29 16.90 9.10
C THR A 393 0.16 16.08 9.72
N LEU A 394 0.27 14.75 9.68
CA LEU A 394 -0.70 13.86 10.34
C LEU A 394 -0.65 13.95 11.87
N ALA A 395 0.52 14.21 12.45
CA ALA A 395 0.65 14.43 13.90
C ALA A 395 -0.14 15.68 14.30
N VAL A 396 -0.04 16.79 13.56
CA VAL A 396 -0.83 18.00 13.82
C VAL A 396 -2.33 17.74 13.66
N LEU A 397 -2.72 17.00 12.63
CA LEU A 397 -4.13 16.63 12.37
C LEU A 397 -4.73 15.78 13.50
N THR A 398 -3.94 14.87 14.09
CA THR A 398 -4.40 13.94 15.13
C THR A 398 -4.14 14.43 16.56
N LEU A 399 -3.35 15.49 16.73
CA LEU A 399 -2.99 16.06 18.03
C LEU A 399 -4.19 16.37 18.93
N PRO A 400 -5.30 16.99 18.44
CA PRO A 400 -6.45 17.29 19.30
C PRO A 400 -7.07 16.05 19.95
N VAL A 401 -7.08 14.92 19.24
CA VAL A 401 -7.64 13.66 19.73
C VAL A 401 -6.82 13.14 20.92
N VAL A 402 -5.49 13.21 20.83
CA VAL A 402 -4.60 12.78 21.91
C VAL A 402 -4.71 13.71 23.12
N ILE A 403 -4.80 15.03 22.89
CA ILE A 403 -4.93 16.02 23.97
C ILE A 403 -6.22 15.77 24.77
N VAL A 404 -7.37 15.69 24.09
CA VAL A 404 -8.68 15.52 24.74
C VAL A 404 -8.75 14.20 25.49
N ALA A 405 -8.32 13.10 24.87
CA ALA A 405 -8.34 11.78 25.52
C ALA A 405 -7.42 11.74 26.76
N THR A 406 -6.25 12.39 26.70
CA THR A 406 -5.33 12.47 27.84
C THR A 406 -5.93 13.31 28.96
N GLU A 407 -6.50 14.47 28.63
CA GLU A 407 -7.12 15.37 29.62
C GLU A 407 -8.30 14.70 30.33
N GLU A 408 -9.19 14.03 29.58
CA GLU A 408 -10.27 13.23 30.17
C GLU A 408 -9.75 12.13 31.11
N GLY A 409 -8.60 11.54 30.78
CA GLY A 409 -7.92 10.58 31.64
C GLY A 409 -7.45 11.20 32.96
N LEU A 410 -6.80 12.36 32.88
CA LEU A 410 -6.29 13.09 34.04
C LEU A 410 -7.40 13.56 34.99
N THR A 411 -8.53 14.02 34.43
CA THR A 411 -9.68 14.50 35.20
C THR A 411 -10.37 13.38 35.99
N ARG A 412 -10.28 12.12 35.54
CA ARG A 412 -10.88 10.96 36.25
C ARG A 412 -10.11 10.57 37.50
N ILE A 413 -8.88 11.03 37.68
CA ILE A 413 -8.05 10.68 38.83
C ILE A 413 -8.54 11.48 40.05
N PRO A 414 -8.86 10.83 41.19
CA PRO A 414 -9.30 11.54 42.39
C PRO A 414 -8.26 12.54 42.91
N VAL A 415 -8.75 13.66 43.44
CA VAL A 415 -7.90 14.70 44.04
C VAL A 415 -7.25 14.19 45.34
N SER A 416 -7.90 13.27 46.07
CA SER A 416 -7.38 12.63 47.28
C SER A 416 -6.03 11.94 47.07
N VAL A 417 -5.87 11.23 45.94
CA VAL A 417 -4.62 10.54 45.57
C VAL A 417 -3.47 11.55 45.41
N ARG A 418 -3.75 12.71 44.80
CA ARG A 418 -2.76 13.78 44.64
C ARG A 418 -2.36 14.36 46.01
N HIS A 419 -3.33 14.65 46.87
CA HIS A 419 -3.04 15.16 48.22
C HIS A 419 -2.32 14.15 49.09
N GLY A 420 -2.66 12.87 49.01
CA GLY A 420 -1.98 11.79 49.73
C GLY A 420 -0.49 11.71 49.37
N SER A 421 -0.18 11.76 48.07
CA SER A 421 1.21 11.81 47.59
C SER A 421 1.99 13.01 48.12
N LEU A 422 1.40 14.21 48.04
CA LEU A 422 2.02 15.44 48.53
C LEU A 422 2.21 15.42 50.06
N ALA A 423 1.26 14.83 50.80
CA ALA A 423 1.36 14.69 52.26
C ALA A 423 2.48 13.76 52.71
N LEU A 424 2.87 12.79 51.87
CA LEU A 424 4.04 11.93 52.07
C LEU A 424 5.38 12.62 51.71
N GLY A 425 5.34 13.92 51.38
CA GLY A 425 6.52 14.71 51.04
C GLY A 425 6.95 14.60 49.57
N ALA A 426 6.15 13.96 48.70
CA ALA A 426 6.45 13.91 47.28
C ALA A 426 6.27 15.29 46.63
N THR A 427 7.12 15.62 45.67
CA THR A 427 6.98 16.82 44.85
C THR A 427 5.80 16.69 43.87
N GLN A 428 5.34 17.82 43.31
CA GLN A 428 4.32 17.80 42.25
C GLN A 428 4.77 16.99 41.03
N PHE A 429 6.04 17.09 40.65
CA PHE A 429 6.61 16.32 39.54
C PHE A 429 6.65 14.82 39.86
N GLU A 430 7.06 14.43 41.07
CA GLU A 430 7.05 13.02 41.49
C GLU A 430 5.63 12.45 41.53
N THR A 431 4.67 13.23 42.05
CA THR A 431 3.24 12.86 42.07
C THR A 431 2.73 12.66 40.64
N LEU A 432 3.07 13.58 39.72
CA LEU A 432 2.70 13.48 38.32
C LEU A 432 3.29 12.23 37.66
N TRP A 433 4.60 12.04 37.78
CA TRP A 433 5.33 10.99 37.07
C TRP A 433 5.07 9.59 37.62
N ARG A 434 4.94 9.44 38.93
CA ARG A 434 4.82 8.12 39.59
C ARG A 434 3.38 7.68 39.83
N ILE A 435 2.43 8.60 39.84
CA ILE A 435 1.04 8.29 40.21
C ILE A 435 0.07 8.72 39.11
N VAL A 436 0.02 10.02 38.80
CA VAL A 436 -1.00 10.57 37.90
C VAL A 436 -0.86 10.03 36.47
N LEU A 437 0.33 10.09 35.87
CA LEU A 437 0.56 9.61 34.51
C LEU A 437 0.34 8.09 34.38
N PRO A 438 0.86 7.23 35.28
CA PRO A 438 0.54 5.80 35.27
C PRO A 438 -0.97 5.53 35.35
N MET A 439 -1.71 6.22 36.22
CA MET A 439 -3.17 6.05 36.34
C MET A 439 -3.93 6.56 35.11
N ALA A 440 -3.44 7.60 34.43
CA ALA A 440 -4.01 8.13 33.20
C ALA A 440 -3.60 7.35 31.94
N SER A 441 -2.59 6.46 32.02
CA SER A 441 -2.04 5.74 30.87
C SER A 441 -3.07 4.99 30.01
N PRO A 442 -4.14 4.37 30.55
CA PRO A 442 -5.13 3.71 29.70
C PRO A 442 -5.92 4.69 28.80
N ALA A 443 -6.15 5.91 29.29
CA ALA A 443 -6.81 6.97 28.52
C ALA A 443 -5.87 7.57 27.47
N ILE A 444 -4.60 7.80 27.83
CA ILE A 444 -3.55 8.25 26.90
C ILE A 444 -3.44 7.29 25.71
N ILE A 445 -3.38 5.98 25.97
CA ILE A 445 -3.27 4.96 24.92
C ILE A 445 -4.55 4.89 24.10
N THR A 446 -5.72 5.13 24.70
CA THR A 446 -6.97 5.24 23.94
C THR A 446 -6.90 6.42 22.96
N GLY A 447 -6.35 7.56 23.38
CA GLY A 447 -6.05 8.68 22.48
C GLY A 447 -5.11 8.29 21.34
N LEU A 448 -4.06 7.53 21.65
CA LEU A 448 -3.13 7.02 20.63
C LEU A 448 -3.81 6.05 19.64
N VAL A 449 -4.62 5.11 20.11
CA VAL A 449 -5.39 4.17 19.25
C VAL A 449 -6.25 4.95 18.28
N LEU A 450 -6.97 5.98 18.75
CA LEU A 450 -7.82 6.81 17.91
C LEU A 450 -7.01 7.64 16.90
N ALA A 451 -5.85 8.17 17.32
CA ALA A 451 -4.94 8.90 16.44
C ALA A 451 -4.37 7.99 15.33
N VAL A 452 -3.93 6.78 15.67
CA VAL A 452 -3.44 5.76 14.73
C VAL A 452 -4.52 5.38 13.72
N ALA A 453 -5.73 5.07 14.19
CA ALA A 453 -6.85 4.71 13.34
C ALA A 453 -7.20 5.82 12.32
N ARG A 454 -7.17 7.08 12.77
CA ARG A 454 -7.39 8.23 11.89
C ARG A 454 -6.25 8.40 10.89
N ALA A 455 -5.01 8.48 11.37
CA ALA A 455 -3.85 8.75 10.53
C ALA A 455 -3.64 7.71 9.41
N ALA A 456 -3.84 6.42 9.70
CA ALA A 456 -3.70 5.35 8.72
C ALA A 456 -4.75 5.43 7.60
N GLY A 457 -5.89 6.08 7.85
CA GLY A 457 -6.98 6.27 6.89
C GLY A 457 -6.93 7.60 6.12
N GLU A 458 -6.05 8.54 6.49
CA GLU A 458 -5.96 9.85 5.83
C GLU A 458 -5.12 9.76 4.55
N VAL A 459 -5.65 10.26 3.43
CA VAL A 459 -4.96 10.23 2.12
C VAL A 459 -4.78 11.62 1.54
N ALA A 460 -5.80 12.48 1.63
CA ALA A 460 -5.81 13.81 1.04
C ALA A 460 -4.58 14.67 1.41
N PRO A 461 -4.17 14.82 2.69
CA PRO A 461 -2.97 15.58 3.00
C PRO A 461 -1.68 14.92 2.49
N LEU A 462 -1.63 13.58 2.46
CA LEU A 462 -0.44 12.83 2.07
C LEU A 462 -0.09 13.02 0.59
N MET A 463 -1.11 13.19 -0.26
CA MET A 463 -0.93 13.45 -1.69
C MET A 463 -0.12 14.72 -1.99
N LEU A 464 -0.16 15.71 -1.09
CA LEU A 464 0.59 16.95 -1.23
C LEU A 464 1.98 16.86 -0.58
N VAL A 465 2.10 16.12 0.52
CA VAL A 465 3.25 16.25 1.44
C VAL A 465 4.24 15.08 1.36
N GLY A 466 3.94 13.98 0.67
CA GLY A 466 4.97 12.96 0.42
C GLY A 466 4.57 11.64 -0.25
N ALA A 467 3.28 11.29 -0.29
CA ALA A 467 2.83 10.05 -0.92
C ALA A 467 2.99 10.10 -2.45
N VAL A 468 3.52 9.04 -3.03
CA VAL A 468 3.72 8.92 -4.48
C VAL A 468 3.18 7.62 -5.03
N LYS A 469 2.97 7.62 -6.35
CA LYS A 469 2.51 6.47 -7.13
C LYS A 469 3.49 5.31 -7.08
N LEU A 470 4.75 5.58 -7.38
CA LEU A 470 5.83 4.60 -7.31
C LEU A 470 7.01 5.25 -6.61
N ALA A 471 7.46 4.62 -5.52
CA ALA A 471 8.69 5.00 -4.85
C ALA A 471 9.86 4.23 -5.47
N SER A 472 10.93 4.93 -5.83
CA SER A 472 12.15 4.31 -6.41
C SER A 472 12.96 3.51 -5.39
N SER A 473 12.74 3.76 -4.10
CA SER A 473 13.39 3.07 -2.99
C SER A 473 12.53 3.17 -1.74
N LEU A 474 12.68 2.20 -0.85
CA LEU A 474 12.08 2.27 0.47
C LEU A 474 12.75 3.37 1.31
N PRO A 475 12.01 3.99 2.26
CA PRO A 475 12.60 4.88 3.26
C PRO A 475 13.58 4.20 4.22
N VAL A 476 13.79 2.89 4.09
CA VAL A 476 14.80 2.13 4.84
C VAL A 476 15.67 1.35 3.88
N ASP A 477 17.00 1.46 4.01
CA ASP A 477 17.96 0.68 3.24
C ASP A 477 19.29 0.47 3.99
N SER A 478 20.28 -0.12 3.31
CA SER A 478 21.60 -0.43 3.86
C SER A 478 22.55 0.78 3.96
N GLN A 479 22.12 1.97 3.52
CA GLN A 479 22.95 3.18 3.54
C GLN A 479 22.66 3.98 4.81
N PHE A 480 23.70 4.24 5.62
CA PHE A 480 23.61 5.16 6.76
C PHE A 480 22.97 6.51 6.35
N PRO A 481 21.95 7.04 7.08
CA PRO A 481 21.52 6.67 8.45
C PRO A 481 20.53 5.49 8.55
N PHE A 482 20.39 4.68 7.50
CA PHE A 482 19.50 3.51 7.35
C PHE A 482 18.02 3.86 7.26
N LEU A 483 17.55 4.86 8.02
CA LEU A 483 16.21 5.43 7.95
C LEU A 483 16.27 6.82 7.29
N HIS A 484 15.67 6.94 6.12
CA HIS A 484 15.69 8.13 5.27
C HIS A 484 14.33 8.81 5.31
N LEU A 485 14.14 9.68 6.30
CA LEU A 485 12.88 10.38 6.57
C LEU A 485 12.52 11.41 5.48
N GLU A 486 13.50 11.83 4.69
CA GLU A 486 13.33 12.75 3.58
C GLU A 486 12.73 12.11 2.33
N ARG A 487 12.76 10.77 2.23
CA ARG A 487 12.30 10.07 1.03
C ARG A 487 10.78 10.10 0.90
N LYS A 488 10.33 10.10 -0.34
CA LYS A 488 8.92 9.83 -0.70
C LYS A 488 8.61 8.36 -0.44
N PHE A 489 7.33 8.07 -0.23
CA PHE A 489 6.88 6.73 0.15
C PHE A 489 5.55 6.40 -0.51
N MET A 490 5.21 5.11 -0.56
CA MET A 490 3.90 4.65 -1.01
C MET A 490 2.98 4.46 0.18
N HIS A 491 1.69 4.73 0.00
CA HIS A 491 0.66 4.58 1.03
C HIS A 491 -0.50 3.74 0.48
N LEU A 492 -1.02 2.80 1.26
CA LEU A 492 -2.10 1.90 0.83
C LEU A 492 -3.36 2.66 0.40
N GLY A 493 -3.73 3.70 1.15
CA GLY A 493 -4.86 4.57 0.79
C GLY A 493 -4.64 5.35 -0.51
N PHE A 494 -3.39 5.76 -0.80
CA PHE A 494 -3.06 6.41 -2.06
C PHE A 494 -3.06 5.41 -3.23
N HIS A 495 -2.57 4.20 -2.99
CA HIS A 495 -2.63 3.10 -3.96
C HIS A 495 -4.07 2.77 -4.38
N ILE A 496 -5.00 2.68 -3.42
CA ILE A 496 -6.44 2.48 -3.71
C ILE A 496 -6.98 3.58 -4.62
N TYR A 497 -6.62 4.84 -4.35
CA TYR A 497 -7.03 5.98 -5.18
C TYR A 497 -6.42 5.94 -6.58
N ASP A 498 -5.12 5.68 -6.70
CA ASP A 498 -4.41 5.60 -7.99
C ASP A 498 -5.00 4.48 -8.87
N VAL A 499 -5.11 3.26 -8.33
CA VAL A 499 -5.63 2.11 -9.06
C VAL A 499 -7.12 2.26 -9.40
N GLY A 500 -7.90 2.86 -8.50
CA GLY A 500 -9.34 3.02 -8.68
C GLY A 500 -9.74 4.14 -9.66
N PHE A 501 -8.92 5.19 -9.81
CA PHE A 501 -9.31 6.41 -10.54
C PHE A 501 -8.31 6.89 -11.59
N GLN A 502 -7.05 6.44 -11.58
CA GLN A 502 -6.01 6.93 -12.49
C GLN A 502 -5.51 5.87 -13.50
N THR A 503 -5.87 4.60 -13.31
CA THR A 503 -5.50 3.53 -14.23
C THR A 503 -6.37 3.52 -15.49
N THR A 504 -5.75 3.28 -16.64
CA THR A 504 -6.43 3.25 -17.96
C THR A 504 -7.37 2.07 -18.13
N ASN A 505 -7.12 0.96 -17.43
CA ASN A 505 -7.94 -0.26 -17.45
C ASN A 505 -8.61 -0.48 -16.09
N ILE A 506 -9.71 0.24 -15.85
CA ILE A 506 -10.47 0.20 -14.59
C ILE A 506 -11.06 -1.20 -14.33
N GLU A 507 -11.47 -1.92 -15.37
CA GLU A 507 -12.07 -3.25 -15.23
C GLU A 507 -11.07 -4.28 -14.69
N ALA A 508 -9.84 -4.32 -15.23
CA ALA A 508 -8.79 -5.20 -14.72
C ALA A 508 -8.31 -4.80 -13.32
N ALA A 509 -8.30 -3.50 -13.03
CA ALA A 509 -7.81 -2.95 -11.76
C ALA A 509 -8.81 -3.11 -10.59
N ARG A 510 -10.12 -3.21 -10.87
CA ARG A 510 -11.18 -3.23 -9.84
C ARG A 510 -11.00 -4.32 -8.76
N PRO A 511 -10.67 -5.59 -9.08
CA PRO A 511 -10.41 -6.60 -8.04
C PRO A 511 -9.23 -6.23 -7.14
N LEU A 512 -8.19 -5.61 -7.71
CA LEU A 512 -7.02 -5.14 -6.95
C LEU A 512 -7.42 -4.04 -5.95
N VAL A 513 -8.31 -3.13 -6.34
CA VAL A 513 -8.88 -2.11 -5.42
C VAL A 513 -9.53 -2.77 -4.20
N TYR A 514 -10.33 -3.82 -4.40
CA TYR A 514 -10.94 -4.56 -3.28
C TYR A 514 -9.88 -5.26 -2.41
N ALA A 515 -8.88 -5.90 -3.03
CA ALA A 515 -7.80 -6.56 -2.31
C ALA A 515 -6.97 -5.57 -1.47
N THR A 516 -6.55 -4.44 -2.03
CA THR A 516 -5.83 -3.40 -1.30
C THR A 516 -6.69 -2.75 -0.23
N SER A 517 -7.99 -2.53 -0.47
CA SER A 517 -8.92 -1.99 0.54
C SER A 517 -9.09 -2.94 1.73
N PHE A 518 -9.26 -4.24 1.46
CA PHE A 518 -9.30 -5.26 2.50
C PHE A 518 -8.00 -5.28 3.33
N LEU A 519 -6.87 -5.20 2.63
CA LEU A 519 -5.55 -5.15 3.26
C LEU A 519 -5.37 -3.91 4.13
N LEU A 520 -5.74 -2.72 3.65
CA LEU A 520 -5.66 -1.48 4.43
C LEU A 520 -6.46 -1.60 5.74
N VAL A 521 -7.71 -2.08 5.66
CA VAL A 521 -8.52 -2.30 6.86
C VAL A 521 -7.86 -3.32 7.78
N THR A 522 -7.35 -4.42 7.24
CA THR A 522 -6.67 -5.47 8.02
C THR A 522 -5.43 -4.90 8.73
N VAL A 523 -4.63 -4.07 8.06
CA VAL A 523 -3.47 -3.38 8.65
C VAL A 523 -3.92 -2.43 9.77
N ILE A 524 -4.95 -1.62 9.54
CA ILE A 524 -5.50 -0.71 10.56
C ILE A 524 -5.99 -1.49 11.79
N VAL A 525 -6.73 -2.56 11.57
CA VAL A 525 -7.21 -3.44 12.64
C VAL A 525 -6.03 -4.06 13.39
N GLY A 526 -5.01 -4.56 12.69
CA GLY A 526 -3.80 -5.12 13.30
C GLY A 526 -3.04 -4.11 14.17
N LEU A 527 -2.84 -2.90 13.67
CA LEU A 527 -2.22 -1.80 14.41
C LEU A 527 -3.04 -1.43 15.67
N ASN A 528 -4.37 -1.32 15.53
CA ASN A 528 -5.26 -0.98 16.64
C ASN A 528 -5.33 -2.10 17.69
N LEU A 529 -5.39 -3.37 17.28
CA LEU A 529 -5.37 -4.51 18.19
C LEU A 529 -4.06 -4.56 18.98
N THR A 530 -2.93 -4.25 18.34
CA THR A 530 -1.63 -4.14 19.01
C THR A 530 -1.67 -3.06 20.09
N ALA A 531 -2.16 -1.86 19.75
CA ALA A 531 -2.28 -0.76 20.71
C ALA A 531 -3.29 -1.05 21.84
N ILE A 532 -4.41 -1.74 21.55
CA ILE A 532 -5.38 -2.20 22.55
C ILE A 532 -4.77 -3.25 23.49
N SER A 533 -3.98 -4.18 22.96
CA SER A 533 -3.27 -5.17 23.76
C SER A 533 -2.32 -4.50 24.77
N ILE A 534 -1.54 -3.51 24.31
CA ILE A 534 -0.68 -2.69 25.17
C ILE A 534 -1.51 -1.97 26.25
N ARG A 535 -2.65 -1.38 25.88
CA ARG A 535 -3.58 -0.72 26.81
C ARG A 535 -4.09 -1.66 27.89
N ASN A 536 -4.52 -2.86 27.52
CA ASN A 536 -5.11 -3.82 28.46
C ASN A 536 -4.08 -4.29 29.49
N ASN A 537 -2.85 -4.58 29.05
CA ASN A 537 -1.75 -4.91 29.95
C ASN A 537 -1.47 -3.79 30.96
N LEU A 538 -1.38 -2.54 30.50
CA LEU A 538 -1.15 -1.40 31.40
C LEU A 538 -2.34 -1.15 32.34
N ARG A 539 -3.58 -1.34 31.88
CA ARG A 539 -4.76 -1.25 32.74
C ARG A 539 -4.74 -2.29 33.86
N GLU A 540 -4.38 -3.53 33.57
CA GLU A 540 -4.26 -4.57 34.60
C GLU A 540 -3.14 -4.26 35.59
N LYS A 541 -1.98 -3.82 35.10
CA LYS A 541 -0.83 -3.45 35.92
C LYS A 541 -1.12 -2.31 36.91
N TYR A 542 -1.91 -1.32 36.51
CA TYR A 542 -2.23 -0.15 37.33
C TYR A 542 -3.60 -0.21 38.00
N ARG A 543 -4.33 -1.32 37.86
CA ARG A 543 -5.65 -1.51 38.52
C ARG A 543 -5.56 -1.36 40.03
N THR A 544 -4.43 -1.75 40.63
CA THR A 544 -4.18 -1.70 42.07
C THR A 544 -3.91 -0.30 42.61
N LEU A 545 -3.55 0.68 41.77
CA LEU A 545 -3.26 2.05 42.22
C LEU A 545 -4.52 2.90 42.49
N GLY A 546 -5.72 2.40 42.16
CA GLY A 546 -6.97 3.14 42.30
C GLY A 546 -8.05 2.46 43.14
N GLN A 547 -7.72 1.38 43.87
CA GLN A 547 -8.69 0.64 44.70
C GLN A 547 -8.52 0.80 46.21
N ASP A 548 -7.53 1.57 46.65
CA ASP A 548 -7.35 1.99 48.05
C ASP A 548 -7.44 3.52 48.13
#